data_AF-A0A9N9J0X3-F1
#
_entry.id   AF-A0A9N9J0X3-F1
#
_cell.length_a   1.000
_cell.length_b   1.000
_cell.length_c   1.000
_cell.angle_alpha   90.00
_cell.angle_beta   90.00
_cell.angle_gamma   90.00
#
_symmetry.space_group_name_H-M   'P 1'
#
loop_
_entity.id
_entity.type
_entity.pdbx_description
1 polymer ?
#
loop_
_entity_poly.entity_id
_entity_poly.type
_entity_poly.pdbx_seq_one_letter_code
_entity_poly.pdbx_strand_id
1 'polypeptide(L)'
;DILKTKTPIPDNFLKLESETGNYCDIPHTIMKELDLPLGEDIPYPVYISPSVINRAPTFGGITIENKKEIIIDKPFSKDQECQTNLTEAKGNQNQELQDQITTLILNNRQTEIRRLNNALQTAQQEKEKVERDLKSNLLGLLFKNKQKNKRISELNSSLSFLRGLLADKNQEANDLEQRLIATDTLITNTQNLLGIDDLNNLPVLPEGETLITLIARPTQAQLQDKQNEVGRKNDEITELNRTIKKLEDEKKVLKDELDIEKAIMAENITLEQKEENRQYILDNLDKYTIDANGDFFNVDPEVLGEEYDYIKLILFDTENAYPNFFKNKET
;
A
#
# COMPACT_ATOMS: atom_id res chain seq x y z
N ASP A 1 135.14 0.75 107.43
CA ASP A 1 135.65 1.47 106.24
C ASP A 1 135.12 0.84 104.97
N ILE A 2 134.21 1.53 104.26
CA ILE A 2 134.45 2.19 102.95
C ILE A 2 134.66 1.12 101.85
N LEU A 3 133.81 0.88 100.85
CA LEU A 3 132.92 1.71 100.02
C LEU A 3 131.59 0.98 99.72
N LYS A 4 130.45 1.63 99.96
CA LYS A 4 129.24 1.36 99.16
C LYS A 4 129.41 2.10 97.83
N THR A 5 129.84 1.40 96.79
CA THR A 5 129.74 1.92 95.42
C THR A 5 128.26 2.03 95.10
N LYS A 6 127.72 3.26 95.08
CA LYS A 6 126.47 3.55 94.37
C LYS A 6 126.74 3.20 92.91
N THR A 7 126.21 2.07 92.45
CA THR A 7 126.15 1.77 91.01
C THR A 7 125.42 2.96 90.36
N PRO A 8 125.99 3.62 89.35
CA PRO A 8 125.25 4.63 88.60
C PRO A 8 124.00 3.99 88.01
N ILE A 9 122.85 4.64 88.16
CA ILE A 9 121.60 4.23 87.54
C ILE A 9 121.77 4.45 86.03
N PRO A 10 121.57 3.43 85.18
CA PRO A 10 121.67 3.59 83.73
C PRO A 10 120.64 4.59 83.14
N ASP A 11 120.98 5.21 82.01
CA ASP A 11 120.23 6.34 81.39
C ASP A 11 118.80 5.99 80.90
N ASN A 12 118.42 4.71 80.97
CA ASN A 12 117.15 4.15 80.51
C ASN A 12 116.14 3.84 81.63
N PHE A 13 116.43 4.22 82.88
CA PHE A 13 115.53 4.00 84.01
C PHE A 13 114.72 5.24 84.38
N LEU A 14 113.39 5.12 84.34
CA LEU A 14 112.46 6.07 84.96
C LEU A 14 112.27 5.75 86.43
N LYS A 15 112.43 6.74 87.30
CA LYS A 15 112.11 6.59 88.72
C LYS A 15 110.60 6.72 88.92
N LEU A 16 109.96 5.70 89.49
CA LEU A 16 108.55 5.76 89.84
C LEU A 16 108.38 6.42 91.21
N GLU A 17 107.51 7.42 91.32
CA GLU A 17 107.07 7.96 92.62
C GLU A 17 106.14 6.94 93.30
N SER A 18 106.72 5.91 93.90
CA SER A 18 106.01 4.91 94.70
C SER A 18 106.74 4.70 96.03
N GLU A 19 106.01 4.36 97.09
CA GLU A 19 106.55 4.14 98.45
C GLU A 19 107.65 3.06 98.50
N THR A 20 107.76 2.22 97.47
CA THR A 20 108.73 1.13 97.37
C THR A 20 109.95 1.44 96.49
N GLY A 21 110.05 2.64 95.90
CA GLY A 21 111.26 3.08 95.19
C GLY A 21 111.61 2.28 93.92
N ASN A 22 110.60 1.68 93.27
CA ASN A 22 110.82 0.90 92.05
C ASN A 22 111.25 1.79 90.87
N TYR A 23 112.14 1.26 90.03
CA TYR A 23 112.54 1.87 88.76
C TYR A 23 111.84 1.15 87.59
N CYS A 24 111.53 1.87 86.53
CA CYS A 24 110.97 1.34 85.30
C CYS A 24 112.05 1.42 84.20
N ASP A 25 112.42 0.29 83.62
CA ASP A 25 113.38 0.19 82.52
C ASP A 25 112.63 0.32 81.19
N ILE A 26 112.99 1.33 80.39
CA ILE A 26 112.47 1.49 79.03
C ILE A 26 113.58 1.08 78.04
N PRO A 27 113.42 -0.03 77.29
CA PRO A 27 114.37 -0.40 76.26
C PRO A 27 114.64 0.74 75.26
N HIS A 28 115.89 0.94 74.87
CA HIS A 28 116.28 1.98 73.91
C HIS A 28 115.50 1.93 72.59
N THR A 29 115.07 0.75 72.16
CA THR A 29 114.21 0.57 70.98
C THR A 29 112.88 1.30 71.15
N ILE A 30 112.25 1.18 72.32
CA ILE A 30 110.98 1.84 72.65
C ILE A 30 111.20 3.33 72.86
N MET A 31 112.28 3.74 73.53
CA MET A 31 112.63 5.17 73.67
C MET A 31 112.76 5.85 72.30
N LYS A 32 113.43 5.19 71.35
CA LYS A 32 113.60 5.71 69.98
C LYS A 32 112.28 5.75 69.20
N GLU A 33 111.43 4.73 69.34
CA GLU A 33 110.10 4.73 68.69
C GLU A 33 109.18 5.83 69.21
N LEU A 34 109.36 6.24 70.46
CA LEU A 34 108.57 7.26 71.13
C LEU A 34 109.19 8.67 71.06
N ASP A 35 110.39 8.77 70.49
CA ASP A 35 111.17 10.01 70.41
C ASP A 35 111.38 10.63 71.81
N LEU A 36 111.88 9.79 72.74
CA LEU A 36 112.19 10.15 74.13
C LEU A 36 113.68 10.53 74.29
N PRO A 37 114.01 11.55 75.09
CA PRO A 37 115.40 11.94 75.34
C PRO A 37 116.11 10.88 76.21
N LEU A 38 117.39 10.62 75.92
CA LEU A 38 118.25 9.69 76.68
C LEU A 38 118.96 10.45 77.80
N GLY A 39 118.86 9.96 79.04
CA GLY A 39 119.56 10.56 80.19
C GLY A 39 119.02 11.93 80.64
N GLU A 40 117.92 12.40 80.08
CA GLU A 40 117.21 13.62 80.49
C GLU A 40 115.80 13.28 81.00
N ASP A 41 115.24 14.16 81.83
CA ASP A 41 113.87 14.02 82.31
C ASP A 41 112.88 14.14 81.14
N ILE A 42 111.89 13.24 81.09
CA ILE A 42 110.82 13.31 80.09
C ILE A 42 109.92 14.52 80.44
N PRO A 43 109.78 15.52 79.55
CA PRO A 43 109.07 16.76 79.88
C PRO A 43 107.54 16.63 79.89
N TYR A 44 107.02 15.42 79.64
CA TYR A 44 105.60 15.12 79.51
C TYR A 44 105.18 14.07 80.53
N PRO A 45 103.92 14.13 81.01
CA PRO A 45 103.36 13.05 81.81
C PRO A 45 103.46 11.71 81.08
N VAL A 46 104.02 10.72 81.78
CA VAL A 46 104.15 9.35 81.30
C VAL A 46 103.15 8.49 82.06
N TYR A 47 102.20 7.92 81.32
CA TYR A 47 101.25 6.96 81.86
C TYR A 47 101.71 5.56 81.49
N ILE A 48 101.90 4.71 82.50
CA ILE A 48 102.29 3.32 82.32
C ILE A 48 101.06 2.45 82.51
N SER A 49 100.87 1.47 81.63
CA SER A 49 99.77 0.51 81.73
C SER A 49 99.78 -0.20 83.11
N PRO A 50 98.62 -0.35 83.79
CA PRO A 50 98.55 -1.03 85.07
C PRO A 50 99.12 -2.45 85.07
N SER A 51 99.12 -3.13 83.91
CA SER A 51 99.69 -4.46 83.74
C SER A 51 101.20 -4.52 83.92
N VAL A 52 101.91 -3.40 83.69
CA VAL A 52 103.36 -3.30 83.88
C VAL A 52 103.70 -3.23 85.35
N ILE A 53 102.97 -2.45 86.14
CA ILE A 53 103.23 -2.21 87.57
C ILE A 53 103.22 -3.52 88.37
N ASN A 54 102.45 -4.51 87.91
CA ASN A 54 102.30 -5.80 88.57
C ASN A 54 103.37 -6.83 88.16
N ARG A 55 104.36 -6.48 87.33
CA ARG A 55 105.43 -7.39 86.90
C ARG A 55 106.53 -7.51 87.95
N ALA A 56 107.15 -8.68 88.02
CA ALA A 56 108.34 -8.87 88.85
C ALA A 56 109.52 -8.08 88.25
N PRO A 57 110.28 -7.33 89.06
CA PRO A 57 111.42 -6.57 88.57
C PRO A 57 112.55 -7.50 88.10
N THR A 58 113.19 -7.14 87.00
CA THR A 58 114.36 -7.80 86.43
C THR A 58 115.52 -6.81 86.36
N PHE A 59 116.70 -7.19 86.86
CA PHE A 59 117.92 -6.36 86.80
C PHE A 59 117.73 -4.90 87.30
N GLY A 60 117.06 -4.72 88.45
CA GLY A 60 116.98 -3.41 89.12
C GLY A 60 115.74 -2.56 88.80
N GLY A 61 114.84 -3.02 87.91
CA GLY A 61 113.58 -2.34 87.63
C GLY A 61 112.54 -3.20 86.91
N ILE A 62 111.37 -2.63 86.61
CA ILE A 62 110.30 -3.24 85.82
C ILE A 62 110.48 -2.84 84.36
N THR A 63 110.61 -3.80 83.44
CA THR A 63 110.84 -3.52 82.02
C THR A 63 109.54 -3.31 81.23
N ILE A 64 109.50 -2.26 80.41
CA ILE A 64 108.46 -2.02 79.39
C ILE A 64 108.76 -2.89 78.18
N GLU A 65 107.81 -3.71 77.73
CA GLU A 65 108.05 -4.68 76.66
C GLU A 65 107.60 -4.14 75.28
N ASN A 66 106.66 -3.20 75.24
CA ASN A 66 106.17 -2.61 73.99
C ASN A 66 105.63 -1.19 74.17
N LYS A 67 105.54 -0.43 73.07
CA LYS A 67 105.06 0.96 73.08
C LYS A 67 103.60 1.16 73.49
N LYS A 68 102.76 0.13 73.52
CA LYS A 68 101.35 0.27 73.94
C LYS A 68 101.22 0.29 75.46
N GLU A 69 102.27 -0.11 76.17
CA GLU A 69 102.33 -0.14 77.64
C GLU A 69 102.72 1.21 78.25
N ILE A 70 103.05 2.18 77.41
CA ILE A 70 103.47 3.52 77.79
C ILE A 70 102.74 4.54 76.90
N ILE A 71 102.12 5.52 77.52
CA ILE A 71 101.47 6.64 76.83
C ILE A 71 102.19 7.90 77.28
N ILE A 72 102.74 8.64 76.31
CA ILE A 72 103.30 9.96 76.53
C ILE A 72 102.24 10.95 76.08
N ASP A 73 101.73 11.74 77.02
CA ASP A 73 100.73 12.75 76.73
C ASP A 73 101.39 13.98 76.09
N LYS A 74 101.72 13.85 74.80
CA LYS A 74 102.25 14.93 73.98
C LYS A 74 101.08 15.84 73.58
N PRO A 75 101.17 17.17 73.77
CA PRO A 75 100.14 18.10 73.28
C PRO A 75 99.98 17.96 71.76
N PHE A 76 98.73 17.87 71.29
CA PHE A 76 98.37 17.73 69.87
C PHE A 76 99.07 18.77 68.99
N SER A 77 99.56 18.38 67.81
CA SER A 77 100.14 19.33 66.87
C SER A 77 99.04 20.18 66.23
N LYS A 78 99.30 21.48 66.01
CA LYS A 78 98.37 22.42 65.35
C LYS A 78 97.84 21.93 64.00
N ASP A 79 98.60 21.08 63.30
CA ASP A 79 98.22 20.54 61.99
C ASP A 79 97.06 19.54 62.07
N GLN A 80 96.92 18.76 63.15
CA GLN A 80 95.78 17.85 63.34
C GLN A 80 94.49 18.62 63.68
N GLU A 81 94.60 19.69 64.47
CA GLU A 81 93.46 20.56 64.79
C GLU A 81 92.93 21.27 63.52
N CYS A 82 93.83 21.75 62.65
CA CYS A 82 93.45 22.33 61.35
C CYS A 82 92.76 21.32 60.42
N GLN A 83 93.15 20.04 60.41
CA GLN A 83 92.50 19.02 59.58
C GLN A 83 91.09 18.67 60.05
N THR A 84 90.88 18.57 61.37
CA THR A 84 89.55 18.32 61.95
C THR A 84 88.60 19.49 61.66
N ASN A 85 89.05 20.72 61.88
CA ASN A 85 88.27 21.93 61.60
C ASN A 85 87.92 22.08 60.11
N LEU A 86 88.83 21.75 59.20
CA LEU A 86 88.58 21.77 57.76
C LEU A 86 87.56 20.69 57.33
N THR A 87 87.60 19.52 57.96
CA THR A 87 86.67 18.42 57.66
C THR A 87 85.26 18.75 58.15
N GLU A 88 85.12 19.32 59.35
CA GLU A 88 83.84 19.80 59.88
C GLU A 88 83.28 20.95 59.03
N ALA A 89 84.11 21.93 58.66
CA ALA A 89 83.69 23.03 57.78
C ALA A 89 83.19 22.52 56.42
N LYS A 90 83.87 21.54 55.81
CA LYS A 90 83.42 20.90 54.56
C LYS A 90 82.12 20.09 54.76
N GLY A 91 81.97 19.41 55.89
CA GLY A 91 80.74 18.70 56.25
C GLY A 91 79.54 19.64 56.33
N ASN A 92 79.69 20.76 57.03
CA ASN A 92 78.66 21.78 57.17
C ASN A 92 78.29 22.44 55.83
N GLN A 93 79.29 22.78 55.00
CA GLN A 93 79.05 23.30 53.65
C GLN A 93 78.30 22.31 52.75
N ASN A 94 78.66 21.03 52.80
CA ASN A 94 77.97 20.00 52.04
C ASN A 94 76.51 19.83 52.50
N GLN A 95 76.26 19.90 53.81
CA GLN A 95 74.89 19.84 54.35
C GLN A 95 74.07 21.04 53.88
N GLU A 96 74.61 22.26 53.96
CA GLU A 96 73.91 23.47 53.50
C GLU A 96 73.58 23.41 52.01
N LEU A 97 74.52 22.96 51.17
CA LEU A 97 74.29 22.75 49.74
C LEU A 97 73.20 21.69 49.49
N GLN A 98 73.18 20.59 50.26
CA GLN A 98 72.13 19.58 50.16
C GLN A 98 70.76 20.14 50.54
N ASP A 99 70.68 20.95 51.59
CA ASP A 99 69.43 21.57 52.03
C ASP A 99 68.92 22.60 51.01
N GLN A 100 69.81 23.39 50.42
CA GLN A 100 69.48 24.32 49.34
C GLN A 100 68.98 23.58 48.09
N ILE A 101 69.66 22.51 47.66
CA ILE A 101 69.24 21.68 46.53
C ILE A 101 67.86 21.04 46.80
N THR A 102 67.66 20.50 48.01
CA THR A 102 66.39 19.87 48.42
C THR A 102 65.25 20.88 48.39
N THR A 103 65.47 22.08 48.92
CA THR A 103 64.49 23.17 48.93
C THR A 103 64.13 23.61 47.51
N LEU A 104 65.12 23.77 46.63
CA LEU A 104 64.87 24.14 45.23
C LEU A 104 64.05 23.07 44.50
N ILE A 105 64.38 21.78 44.69
CA ILE A 105 63.64 20.67 44.08
C ILE A 105 62.20 20.64 44.58
N LEU A 106 61.98 20.82 45.89
CA LEU A 106 60.64 20.86 46.47
C LEU A 106 59.81 22.02 45.93
N ASN A 107 60.38 23.22 45.84
CA ASN A 107 59.69 24.40 45.31
C ASN A 107 59.33 24.24 43.82
N ASN A 108 60.24 23.68 43.02
CA ASN A 108 59.98 23.39 41.61
C ASN A 108 58.87 22.34 41.45
N ARG A 109 58.89 21.26 42.25
CA ARG A 109 57.84 20.24 42.23
C ARG A 109 56.48 20.80 42.67
N GLN A 110 56.44 21.66 43.68
CA GLN A 110 55.19 22.29 44.13
C GLN A 110 54.62 23.23 43.07
N THR A 111 55.46 24.01 42.40
CA THR A 111 55.05 24.87 41.28
C THR A 111 54.45 24.04 40.16
N GLU A 112 55.10 22.92 39.80
CA GLU A 112 54.61 22.04 38.74
C GLU A 112 53.30 21.34 39.13
N ILE A 113 53.16 20.88 40.37
CA ILE A 113 51.90 20.31 40.88
C ILE A 113 50.75 21.33 40.77
N ARG A 114 50.99 22.60 41.14
CA ARG A 114 49.97 23.65 40.99
C ARG A 114 49.61 23.89 39.53
N ARG A 115 50.61 23.95 38.64
CA ARG A 115 50.39 24.11 37.19
C ARG A 115 49.55 22.97 36.62
N LEU A 116 49.90 21.73 36.96
CA LEU A 116 49.19 20.53 36.51
C LEU A 116 47.76 20.46 37.06
N ASN A 117 47.55 20.81 38.33
CA ASN A 117 46.22 20.85 38.92
C ASN A 117 45.31 21.88 38.25
N ASN A 118 45.84 23.08 37.98
CA ASN A 118 45.09 24.11 37.26
C ASN A 118 44.73 23.65 35.83
N ALA A 119 45.69 23.05 35.11
CA ALA A 119 45.45 22.52 33.77
C ALA A 119 44.39 21.39 33.79
N LEU A 120 44.44 20.51 34.78
CA LEU A 120 43.45 19.44 34.95
C LEU A 120 42.05 20.01 35.23
N GLN A 121 41.95 21.03 36.08
CA GLN A 121 40.68 21.69 36.37
C GLN A 121 40.09 22.36 35.12
N THR A 122 40.90 23.07 34.34
CA THR A 122 40.45 23.67 33.06
C THR A 122 39.97 22.60 32.09
N ALA A 123 40.73 21.51 31.93
CA ALA A 123 40.33 20.41 31.04
C ALA A 123 39.02 19.73 31.48
N GLN A 124 38.79 19.61 32.79
CA GLN A 124 37.53 19.09 33.32
C GLN A 124 36.34 20.02 33.01
N GLN A 125 36.51 21.33 33.20
CA GLN A 125 35.48 22.31 32.87
C GLN A 125 35.15 22.35 31.37
N GLU A 126 36.18 22.26 30.52
CA GLU A 126 36.00 22.19 29.07
C GLU A 126 35.26 20.91 28.66
N LYS A 127 35.62 19.76 29.25
CA LYS A 127 34.90 18.50 29.04
C LYS A 127 33.42 18.63 29.40
N GLU A 128 33.10 19.16 30.58
CA GLU A 128 31.71 19.35 31.03
C GLU A 128 30.93 20.32 30.14
N LYS A 129 31.60 21.36 29.64
CA LYS A 129 31.00 22.29 28.68
C LYS A 129 30.66 21.59 27.37
N VAL A 130 31.63 20.88 26.78
CA VAL A 130 31.43 20.12 25.54
C VAL A 130 30.32 19.08 25.70
N GLU A 131 30.29 18.35 26.83
CA GLU A 131 29.24 17.36 27.10
C GLU A 131 27.84 17.98 27.17
N ARG A 132 27.71 19.13 27.85
CA ARG A 132 26.44 19.89 27.89
C ARG A 132 26.01 20.39 26.51
N ASP A 133 26.94 20.95 25.74
CA ASP A 133 26.66 21.45 24.40
C ASP A 133 26.24 20.32 23.46
N LEU A 134 26.93 19.17 23.52
CA LEU A 134 26.59 17.99 22.73
C LEU A 134 25.20 17.46 23.09
N LYS A 135 24.88 17.37 24.38
CA LYS A 135 23.57 16.91 24.87
C LYS A 135 22.44 17.85 24.44
N SER A 136 22.65 19.16 24.55
CA SER A 136 21.70 20.18 24.10
C SER A 136 21.44 20.09 22.59
N ASN A 137 22.51 19.99 21.80
CA ASN A 137 22.42 19.86 20.35
C ASN A 137 21.70 18.57 19.92
N LEU A 138 22.02 17.44 20.56
CA LEU A 138 21.37 16.16 20.28
C LEU A 138 19.87 16.20 20.60
N LEU A 139 19.49 16.75 21.76
CA LEU A 139 18.08 16.94 22.11
C LEU A 139 17.37 17.85 21.11
N GLY A 140 17.99 18.97 20.72
CA GLY A 140 17.45 19.88 19.70
C GLY A 140 17.21 19.18 18.36
N LEU A 141 18.14 18.33 17.92
CA LEU A 141 17.99 17.51 16.71
C LEU A 141 16.86 16.48 16.85
N LEU A 142 16.77 15.79 17.98
CA LEU A 142 15.71 14.81 18.24
C LEU A 142 14.32 15.45 18.27
N PHE A 143 14.16 16.62 18.91
CA PHE A 143 12.89 17.36 18.91
C PHE A 143 12.51 17.86 17.51
N LYS A 144 13.47 18.41 16.76
CA LYS A 144 13.25 18.80 15.35
C LYS A 144 12.82 17.59 14.51
N ASN A 145 13.43 16.42 14.72
CA ASN A 145 13.07 15.21 14.00
C ASN A 145 11.66 14.71 14.39
N LYS A 146 11.30 14.74 15.67
CA LYS A 146 9.95 14.44 16.15
C LYS A 146 8.88 15.35 15.51
N GLN A 147 9.16 16.65 15.42
CA GLN A 147 8.27 17.61 14.76
C GLN A 147 8.15 17.33 13.25
N LYS A 148 9.26 17.04 12.56
CA LYS A 148 9.25 16.64 11.15
C LYS A 148 8.42 15.39 10.93
N ASN A 149 8.58 14.36 11.75
CA ASN A 149 7.81 13.12 11.65
C ASN A 149 6.32 13.35 11.89
N LYS A 150 5.95 14.21 12.85
CA LYS A 150 4.56 14.64 13.05
C LYS A 150 4.01 15.29 11.78
N ARG A 151 4.76 16.23 11.19
CA ARG A 151 4.36 16.91 9.96
C ARG A 151 4.21 15.96 8.77
N ILE A 152 5.11 14.99 8.63
CA ILE A 152 5.03 13.94 7.60
C ILE A 152 3.76 13.10 7.79
N SER A 153 3.45 12.72 9.03
CA SER A 153 2.21 11.98 9.34
C SER A 153 0.96 12.77 8.97
N GLU A 154 0.91 14.07 9.31
CA GLU A 154 -0.20 14.95 8.93
C GLU A 154 -0.35 15.05 7.41
N LEU A 155 0.76 15.24 6.68
CA LEU A 155 0.75 15.29 5.21
C LEU A 155 0.27 13.99 4.58
N ASN A 156 0.70 12.84 5.12
CA ASN A 156 0.25 11.53 4.64
C ASN A 156 -1.26 11.34 4.86
N SER A 157 -1.79 11.76 6.01
CA SER A 157 -3.23 11.73 6.27
C SER A 157 -3.99 12.62 5.28
N SER A 158 -3.54 13.85 5.04
CA SER A 158 -4.14 14.75 4.04
C SER A 158 -4.09 14.16 2.62
N LEU A 159 -2.97 13.53 2.25
CA LEU A 159 -2.80 12.91 0.94
C LEU A 159 -3.73 11.70 0.77
N SER A 160 -3.90 10.88 1.82
CA SER A 160 -4.87 9.78 1.82
C SER A 160 -6.30 10.28 1.63
N PHE A 161 -6.68 11.37 2.30
CA PHE A 161 -8.00 11.99 2.12
C PHE A 161 -8.21 12.48 0.67
N LEU A 162 -7.23 13.18 0.10
CA LEU A 162 -7.31 13.65 -1.29
C LEU A 162 -7.40 12.51 -2.31
N ARG A 163 -6.72 11.39 -2.07
CA ARG A 163 -6.84 10.18 -2.90
C ARG A 163 -8.25 9.58 -2.84
N GLY A 164 -8.86 9.55 -1.65
CA GLY A 164 -10.26 9.14 -1.49
C GLY A 164 -11.21 10.04 -2.28
N LEU A 165 -11.09 11.35 -2.11
CA LEU A 165 -11.91 12.32 -2.85
C LEU A 165 -11.76 12.20 -4.37
N LEU A 166 -10.54 11.96 -4.87
CA LEU A 166 -10.29 11.75 -6.29
C LEU A 166 -10.93 10.46 -6.81
N ALA A 167 -10.88 9.38 -6.02
CA ALA A 167 -11.53 8.12 -6.37
C ALA A 167 -13.06 8.30 -6.48
N ASP A 168 -13.67 9.00 -5.51
CA ASP A 168 -15.11 9.31 -5.52
C ASP A 168 -15.49 10.13 -6.75
N LYS A 169 -14.70 11.15 -7.10
CA LYS A 169 -14.95 11.98 -8.29
C LYS A 169 -14.75 11.25 -9.61
N ASN A 170 -13.78 10.35 -9.68
CA ASN A 170 -13.61 9.50 -10.86
C ASN A 170 -14.79 8.53 -11.01
N GLN A 171 -15.32 7.99 -9.91
CA GLN A 171 -16.51 7.15 -9.96
C GLN A 171 -17.74 7.95 -10.43
N GLU A 172 -17.94 9.16 -9.91
CA GLU A 172 -19.03 10.06 -10.34
C GLU A 172 -18.93 10.38 -11.85
N ALA A 173 -17.73 10.63 -12.36
CA ALA A 173 -17.51 10.87 -13.78
C ALA A 173 -17.84 9.64 -14.64
N ASN A 174 -17.41 8.46 -14.21
CA ASN A 174 -17.73 7.20 -14.89
C ASN A 174 -19.25 6.94 -14.91
N ASP A 175 -19.94 7.19 -13.80
CA ASP A 175 -21.40 7.02 -13.71
C ASP A 175 -22.13 7.98 -14.66
N LEU A 176 -21.65 9.22 -14.79
CA LEU A 176 -22.19 10.21 -15.73
C LEU A 176 -21.93 9.80 -17.19
N GLU A 177 -20.74 9.28 -17.51
CA GLU A 177 -20.40 8.78 -18.85
C GLU A 177 -21.33 7.61 -19.25
N GLN A 178 -21.56 6.65 -18.35
CA GLN A 178 -22.48 5.54 -18.59
C GLN A 178 -23.92 6.02 -18.81
N ARG A 179 -24.37 7.03 -18.05
CA ARG A 179 -25.69 7.65 -18.24
C ARG A 179 -25.80 8.36 -19.60
N LEU A 180 -24.75 9.03 -20.04
CA LEU A 180 -24.70 9.67 -21.35
C LEU A 180 -24.81 8.63 -22.47
N ILE A 181 -24.00 7.57 -22.42
CA ILE A 181 -24.05 6.46 -23.39
C ILE A 181 -25.45 5.83 -23.45
N ALA A 182 -26.08 5.60 -22.29
CA ALA A 182 -27.42 5.05 -22.22
C ALA A 182 -28.47 6.00 -22.85
N THR A 183 -28.31 7.32 -22.62
CA THR A 183 -29.19 8.34 -23.20
C THR A 183 -29.02 8.44 -24.71
N ASP A 184 -27.79 8.45 -25.21
CA ASP A 184 -27.50 8.46 -26.65
C ASP A 184 -28.08 7.23 -27.34
N THR A 185 -27.92 6.05 -26.71
CA THR A 185 -28.52 4.79 -27.21
C THR A 185 -30.05 4.90 -27.28
N LEU A 186 -30.70 5.48 -26.27
CA LEU A 186 -32.15 5.69 -26.26
C LEU A 186 -32.59 6.66 -27.38
N ILE A 187 -31.84 7.74 -27.58
CA ILE A 187 -32.09 8.72 -28.66
C ILE A 187 -31.99 8.01 -30.01
N THR A 188 -30.89 7.29 -30.28
CA THR A 188 -30.71 6.54 -31.53
C THR A 188 -31.82 5.51 -31.76
N ASN A 189 -32.22 4.76 -30.74
CA ASN A 189 -33.32 3.80 -30.87
C ASN A 189 -34.66 4.50 -31.18
N THR A 190 -34.92 5.66 -30.59
CA THR A 190 -36.13 6.45 -30.84
C THR A 190 -36.12 7.03 -32.25
N GLN A 191 -34.99 7.55 -32.71
CA GLN A 191 -34.78 8.03 -34.08
C GLN A 191 -35.05 6.92 -35.10
N ASN A 192 -34.47 5.74 -34.89
CA ASN A 192 -34.69 4.56 -35.75
C ASN A 192 -36.16 4.13 -35.77
N LEU A 193 -36.84 4.13 -34.62
CA LEU A 193 -38.26 3.73 -34.52
C LEU A 193 -39.18 4.70 -35.30
N LEU A 194 -38.85 5.99 -35.28
CA LEU A 194 -39.63 7.02 -35.95
C LEU A 194 -39.23 7.22 -37.42
N GLY A 195 -38.16 6.58 -37.89
CA GLY A 195 -37.58 6.83 -39.22
C GLY A 195 -37.08 8.27 -39.38
N ILE A 196 -36.57 8.86 -38.30
CA ILE A 196 -36.05 10.23 -38.27
C ILE A 196 -34.53 10.17 -38.18
N ASP A 197 -33.87 10.48 -39.28
CA ASP A 197 -32.41 10.43 -39.37
C ASP A 197 -31.74 11.68 -38.73
N ASP A 198 -32.49 12.78 -38.64
CA ASP A 198 -32.07 14.05 -38.02
C ASP A 198 -33.23 14.70 -37.27
N LEU A 199 -33.09 14.82 -35.95
CA LEU A 199 -34.08 15.48 -35.09
C LEU A 199 -34.21 16.99 -35.36
N ASN A 200 -33.21 17.61 -35.99
CA ASN A 200 -33.30 19.01 -36.39
C ASN A 200 -34.08 19.20 -37.70
N ASN A 201 -34.33 18.11 -38.43
CA ASN A 201 -35.05 18.09 -39.70
C ASN A 201 -36.37 17.30 -39.57
N LEU A 202 -37.00 17.40 -38.40
CA LEU A 202 -38.35 16.88 -38.21
C LEU A 202 -39.27 17.48 -39.29
N PRO A 203 -39.97 16.65 -40.08
CA PRO A 203 -40.97 17.18 -40.99
C PRO A 203 -41.98 17.99 -40.19
N VAL A 204 -42.31 19.19 -40.67
CA VAL A 204 -43.33 20.02 -40.04
C VAL A 204 -44.59 19.19 -39.93
N LEU A 205 -45.04 18.96 -38.70
CA LEU A 205 -46.30 18.29 -38.42
C LEU A 205 -47.40 18.97 -39.25
N PRO A 206 -48.14 18.24 -40.11
CA PRO A 206 -49.25 18.81 -40.84
C PRO A 206 -50.18 19.52 -39.87
N GLU A 207 -50.71 20.68 -40.25
CA GLU A 207 -51.59 21.47 -39.41
C GLU A 207 -52.77 20.60 -38.91
N GLY A 208 -52.90 20.42 -37.60
CA GLY A 208 -53.91 19.55 -36.98
C GLY A 208 -53.44 18.16 -36.54
N GLU A 209 -52.21 17.72 -36.88
CA GLU A 209 -51.63 16.51 -36.29
C GLU A 209 -50.93 16.80 -34.95
N THR A 210 -51.04 15.85 -34.01
CA THR A 210 -50.37 15.85 -32.70
C THR A 210 -49.40 14.67 -32.59
N LEU A 211 -48.50 14.69 -31.60
CA LEU A 211 -47.64 13.54 -31.30
C LEU A 211 -48.45 12.25 -31.07
N ILE A 212 -49.64 12.37 -30.47
CA ILE A 212 -50.55 11.25 -30.20
C ILE A 212 -51.07 10.64 -31.51
N THR A 213 -51.43 11.48 -32.50
CA THR A 213 -51.92 10.99 -33.79
C THR A 213 -50.83 10.37 -34.64
N LEU A 214 -49.57 10.80 -34.49
CA LEU A 214 -48.41 10.16 -35.13
C LEU A 214 -48.15 8.75 -34.55
N ILE A 215 -48.20 8.61 -33.23
CA ILE A 215 -48.01 7.31 -32.55
C ILE A 215 -49.16 6.34 -32.86
N ALA A 216 -50.36 6.86 -33.14
CA ALA A 216 -51.51 6.05 -33.52
C ALA A 216 -51.50 5.56 -34.99
N ARG A 217 -50.50 5.95 -35.80
CA ARG A 217 -50.41 5.47 -37.18
C ARG A 217 -50.17 3.95 -37.21
N PRO A 218 -50.84 3.22 -38.11
CA PRO A 218 -50.59 1.80 -38.28
C PRO A 218 -49.12 1.55 -38.58
N THR A 219 -48.54 0.57 -37.89
CA THR A 219 -47.18 0.11 -38.19
C THR A 219 -47.11 -0.45 -39.61
N GLN A 220 -45.91 -0.46 -40.19
CA GLN A 220 -45.68 -1.03 -41.53
C GLN A 220 -46.11 -2.50 -41.61
N ALA A 221 -45.98 -3.27 -40.52
CA ALA A 221 -46.49 -4.63 -40.44
C ALA A 221 -48.03 -4.69 -40.56
N GLN A 222 -48.75 -3.81 -39.85
CA GLN A 222 -50.21 -3.73 -39.93
C GLN A 222 -50.71 -3.31 -41.32
N LEU A 223 -49.96 -2.42 -42.00
CA LEU A 223 -50.25 -2.05 -43.38
C LEU A 223 -50.02 -3.22 -44.34
N GLN A 224 -48.92 -3.96 -44.18
CA GLN A 224 -48.61 -5.13 -44.99
C GLN A 224 -49.66 -6.24 -44.82
N ASP A 225 -50.11 -6.49 -43.58
CA ASP A 225 -51.17 -7.47 -43.29
C ASP A 225 -52.49 -7.10 -43.97
N LYS A 226 -52.85 -5.80 -43.94
CA LYS A 226 -54.03 -5.31 -44.64
C LYS A 226 -53.90 -5.41 -46.15
N GLN A 227 -52.72 -5.17 -46.69
CA GLN A 227 -52.46 -5.32 -48.12
C GLN A 227 -52.54 -6.78 -48.58
N ASN A 228 -52.04 -7.70 -47.75
CA ASN A 228 -52.19 -9.14 -47.97
C ASN A 228 -53.66 -9.59 -47.89
N GLU A 229 -54.45 -9.05 -46.95
CA GLU A 229 -55.90 -9.31 -46.84
C GLU A 229 -56.65 -8.84 -48.09
N VAL A 230 -56.33 -7.65 -48.61
CA VAL A 230 -56.90 -7.14 -49.86
C VAL A 230 -56.53 -8.03 -51.04
N GLY A 231 -55.28 -8.48 -51.13
CA GLY A 231 -54.83 -9.43 -52.15
C GLY A 231 -55.67 -10.71 -52.15
N ARG A 232 -55.83 -11.33 -50.98
CA ARG A 232 -56.69 -12.52 -50.82
C ARG A 232 -58.13 -12.30 -51.27
N LYS A 233 -58.76 -11.19 -50.86
CA LYS A 233 -60.15 -10.89 -51.25
C LYS A 233 -60.28 -10.67 -52.76
N ASN A 234 -59.26 -10.11 -53.40
CA ASN A 234 -59.26 -9.91 -54.84
C ASN A 234 -59.16 -11.23 -55.61
N ASP A 235 -58.40 -12.20 -55.08
CA ASP A 235 -58.34 -13.56 -55.63
C ASP A 235 -59.70 -14.27 -55.48
N GLU A 236 -60.35 -14.15 -54.33
CA GLU A 236 -61.70 -14.69 -54.08
C GLU A 236 -62.74 -14.09 -55.05
N ILE A 237 -62.72 -12.77 -55.26
CA ILE A 237 -63.58 -12.08 -56.24
C ILE A 237 -63.33 -12.61 -57.66
N THR A 238 -62.07 -12.82 -58.03
CA THR A 238 -61.72 -13.33 -59.36
C THR A 238 -62.26 -14.74 -59.59
N GLU A 239 -62.23 -15.61 -58.58
CA GLU A 239 -62.77 -16.98 -58.67
C GLU A 239 -64.31 -17.00 -58.72
N LEU A 240 -64.96 -16.13 -57.95
CA LEU A 240 -66.41 -15.96 -58.02
C LEU A 240 -66.87 -15.52 -59.42
N ASN A 241 -66.16 -14.56 -60.03
CA ASN A 241 -66.46 -14.11 -61.39
C ASN A 241 -66.30 -15.22 -62.44
N ARG A 242 -65.31 -16.12 -62.29
CA ARG A 242 -65.19 -17.31 -63.16
C ARG A 242 -66.38 -18.24 -63.01
N THR A 243 -66.85 -18.44 -61.79
CA THR A 243 -68.00 -19.30 -61.48
C THR A 243 -69.30 -18.73 -62.07
N ILE A 244 -69.52 -17.42 -61.89
CA ILE A 244 -70.67 -16.72 -62.49
C ILE A 244 -70.69 -16.92 -64.00
N LYS A 245 -69.56 -16.73 -64.68
CA LYS A 245 -69.46 -16.91 -66.13
C LYS A 245 -69.83 -18.32 -66.58
N LYS A 246 -69.37 -19.37 -65.86
CA LYS A 246 -69.74 -20.76 -66.16
C LYS A 246 -71.24 -20.99 -66.04
N LEU A 247 -71.87 -20.45 -64.99
CA LEU A 247 -73.31 -20.57 -64.79
C LEU A 247 -74.12 -19.81 -65.85
N GLU A 248 -73.63 -18.66 -66.30
CA GLU A 248 -74.23 -17.92 -67.42
C GLU A 248 -74.17 -18.70 -68.74
N ASP A 249 -73.04 -19.36 -69.01
CA ASP A 249 -72.85 -20.22 -70.18
C ASP A 249 -73.77 -21.46 -70.11
N GLU A 250 -73.85 -22.15 -68.96
CA GLU A 250 -74.75 -23.30 -68.75
C GLU A 250 -76.23 -22.90 -68.90
N LYS A 251 -76.63 -21.77 -68.32
CA LYS A 251 -77.99 -21.23 -68.46
C LYS A 251 -78.36 -21.00 -69.92
N LYS A 252 -77.41 -20.53 -70.73
CA LYS A 252 -77.62 -20.32 -72.17
C LYS A 252 -77.84 -21.66 -72.89
N VAL A 253 -77.01 -22.67 -72.61
CA VAL A 253 -77.16 -24.02 -73.20
C VAL A 253 -78.53 -24.61 -72.88
N LEU A 254 -78.94 -24.59 -71.61
CA LEU A 254 -80.25 -25.10 -71.18
C LEU A 254 -81.41 -24.35 -71.84
N LYS A 255 -81.25 -23.05 -72.09
CA LYS A 255 -82.26 -22.24 -72.76
C LYS A 255 -82.39 -22.62 -74.24
N ASP A 256 -81.26 -22.83 -74.92
CA ASP A 256 -81.23 -23.29 -76.31
C ASP A 256 -81.84 -24.70 -76.44
N GLU A 257 -81.53 -25.62 -75.51
CA GLU A 257 -82.13 -26.97 -75.45
C GLU A 257 -83.65 -26.93 -75.27
N LEU A 258 -84.14 -26.11 -74.33
CA LEU A 258 -85.58 -25.94 -74.10
C LEU A 258 -86.32 -25.40 -75.33
N ASP A 259 -85.70 -24.47 -76.05
CA ASP A 259 -86.32 -23.87 -77.24
C ASP A 259 -86.34 -24.89 -78.42
N ILE A 260 -85.35 -25.78 -78.52
CA ILE A 260 -85.38 -26.93 -79.45
C ILE A 260 -86.50 -27.91 -79.08
N GLU A 261 -86.63 -28.28 -77.82
CA GLU A 261 -87.66 -29.22 -77.35
C GLU A 261 -89.07 -28.68 -77.63
N LYS A 262 -89.28 -27.38 -77.40
CA LYS A 262 -90.54 -26.70 -77.76
C LYS A 262 -90.82 -26.72 -79.26
N ALA A 263 -89.80 -26.52 -80.10
CA ALA A 263 -89.95 -26.57 -81.55
C ALA A 263 -90.37 -27.97 -82.04
N ILE A 264 -89.75 -29.03 -81.50
CA ILE A 264 -90.08 -30.42 -81.82
C ILE A 264 -91.52 -30.77 -81.40
N MET A 265 -91.96 -30.30 -80.23
CA MET A 265 -93.35 -30.52 -79.79
C MET A 265 -94.37 -29.80 -80.67
N ALA A 266 -94.04 -28.62 -81.21
CA ALA A 266 -94.94 -27.86 -82.08
C ALA A 266 -95.10 -28.50 -83.48
N GLU A 267 -94.07 -29.17 -84.00
CA GLU A 267 -94.08 -29.79 -85.33
C GLU A 267 -94.79 -31.16 -85.38
N ASN A 268 -94.96 -31.84 -84.24
CA ASN A 268 -95.48 -33.22 -84.19
C ASN A 268 -97.00 -33.37 -84.04
N ILE A 269 -97.77 -32.27 -84.01
CA ILE A 269 -99.24 -32.36 -84.08
C ILE A 269 -99.68 -32.06 -85.51
N THR A 270 -100.02 -33.12 -86.25
CA THR A 270 -100.58 -32.99 -87.60
C THR A 270 -101.88 -32.16 -87.57
N LEU A 271 -102.19 -31.49 -88.68
CA LEU A 271 -103.42 -30.69 -88.78
C LEU A 271 -104.67 -31.54 -88.49
N GLU A 272 -104.65 -32.82 -88.88
CA GLU A 272 -105.69 -33.81 -88.56
C GLU A 272 -105.78 -34.08 -87.06
N GLN A 273 -104.67 -34.28 -86.35
CA GLN A 273 -104.70 -34.45 -84.89
C GLN A 273 -105.13 -33.18 -84.14
N LYS A 274 -104.78 -31.99 -84.65
CA LYS A 274 -105.31 -30.73 -84.09
C LYS A 274 -106.82 -30.68 -84.26
N GLU A 275 -107.35 -31.07 -85.41
CA GLU A 275 -108.79 -31.07 -85.67
C GLU A 275 -109.52 -32.20 -84.91
N GLU A 276 -108.94 -33.39 -84.79
CA GLU A 276 -109.48 -34.48 -83.97
C GLU A 276 -109.53 -34.09 -82.48
N ASN A 277 -108.46 -33.48 -81.95
CA ASN A 277 -108.45 -32.98 -80.59
C ASN A 277 -109.46 -31.83 -80.39
N ARG A 278 -109.58 -30.93 -81.37
CA ARG A 278 -110.59 -29.87 -81.37
C ARG A 278 -112.01 -30.46 -81.35
N GLN A 279 -112.28 -31.44 -82.22
CA GLN A 279 -113.58 -32.08 -82.31
C GLN A 279 -113.89 -32.88 -81.05
N TYR A 280 -112.92 -33.59 -80.47
CA TYR A 280 -113.06 -34.29 -79.21
C TYR A 280 -113.46 -33.35 -78.06
N ILE A 281 -112.84 -32.16 -77.98
CA ILE A 281 -113.21 -31.15 -76.97
C ILE A 281 -114.61 -30.59 -77.25
N LEU A 282 -114.95 -30.30 -78.51
CA LEU A 282 -116.29 -29.82 -78.90
C LEU A 282 -117.39 -30.85 -78.60
N ASP A 283 -117.11 -32.14 -78.81
CA ASP A 283 -118.06 -33.22 -78.58
C ASP A 283 -118.26 -33.54 -77.09
N ASN A 284 -117.30 -33.15 -76.24
CA ASN A 284 -117.36 -33.34 -74.79
C ASN A 284 -117.50 -32.01 -74.03
N LEU A 285 -117.88 -30.92 -74.70
CA LEU A 285 -117.89 -29.57 -74.13
C LEU A 285 -118.88 -29.42 -72.97
N ASP A 286 -119.92 -30.26 -72.95
CA ASP A 286 -120.89 -30.40 -71.85
C ASP A 286 -120.29 -31.00 -70.57
N LYS A 287 -119.13 -31.67 -70.66
CA LYS A 287 -118.38 -32.25 -69.55
C LYS A 287 -117.28 -31.33 -69.00
N TYR A 288 -117.12 -30.13 -69.54
CA TYR A 288 -116.19 -29.13 -69.02
C TYR A 288 -116.94 -27.95 -68.44
N THR A 289 -116.41 -27.37 -67.36
CA THR A 289 -116.88 -26.10 -66.82
C THR A 289 -115.73 -25.09 -66.81
N ILE A 290 -116.08 -23.81 -66.71
CA ILE A 290 -115.13 -22.71 -66.74
C ILE A 290 -114.98 -22.19 -65.32
N ASP A 291 -113.75 -22.09 -64.83
CA ASP A 291 -113.49 -21.56 -63.50
C ASP A 291 -113.65 -20.03 -63.46
N ALA A 292 -113.47 -19.44 -62.28
CA ALA A 292 -113.57 -18.00 -62.10
C ALA A 292 -112.52 -17.19 -62.91
N ASN A 293 -111.44 -17.83 -63.40
CA ASN A 293 -110.37 -17.21 -64.17
C ASN A 293 -110.57 -17.35 -65.70
N GLY A 294 -111.57 -18.13 -66.13
CA GLY A 294 -111.81 -18.39 -67.55
C GLY A 294 -111.13 -19.68 -68.06
N ASP A 295 -110.56 -20.50 -67.18
CA ASP A 295 -109.89 -21.74 -67.56
C ASP A 295 -110.89 -22.91 -67.62
N PHE A 296 -110.79 -23.74 -68.66
CA PHE A 296 -111.60 -24.96 -68.80
C PHE A 296 -111.02 -26.08 -67.92
N PHE A 297 -111.85 -26.71 -67.10
CA PHE A 297 -111.50 -27.93 -66.38
C PHE A 297 -112.62 -28.96 -66.46
N ASN A 298 -112.23 -30.24 -66.47
CA ASN A 298 -113.15 -31.37 -66.62
C ASN A 298 -113.98 -31.52 -65.33
N VAL A 299 -115.31 -31.62 -65.45
CA VAL A 299 -116.19 -31.77 -64.28
C VAL A 299 -116.43 -33.23 -63.88
N ASP A 300 -116.01 -34.19 -64.73
CA ASP A 300 -116.17 -35.62 -64.49
C ASP A 300 -114.81 -36.37 -64.53
N PRO A 301 -114.15 -36.56 -63.37
CA PRO A 301 -112.83 -37.19 -63.30
C PRO A 301 -112.83 -38.69 -63.67
N GLU A 302 -113.99 -39.37 -63.65
CA GLU A 302 -114.07 -40.81 -63.95
C GLU A 302 -113.95 -41.11 -65.46
N VAL A 303 -114.15 -40.12 -66.34
CA VAL A 303 -114.24 -40.34 -67.80
C VAL A 303 -112.87 -40.22 -68.51
N LEU A 304 -111.88 -39.54 -67.94
CA LEU A 304 -110.60 -39.24 -68.63
C LEU A 304 -109.32 -39.73 -67.93
N GLY A 305 -109.40 -40.29 -66.72
CA GLY A 305 -108.24 -40.76 -65.96
C GLY A 305 -107.40 -39.62 -65.38
N GLU A 306 -106.79 -39.84 -64.21
CA GLU A 306 -106.08 -38.84 -63.38
C GLU A 306 -104.87 -38.15 -64.07
N GLU A 307 -104.51 -38.51 -65.30
CA GLU A 307 -103.35 -37.95 -66.01
C GLU A 307 -103.66 -36.73 -66.92
N TYR A 308 -104.92 -36.30 -67.03
CA TYR A 308 -105.33 -35.19 -67.93
C TYR A 308 -105.94 -33.96 -67.21
N ASP A 309 -105.51 -33.68 -65.98
CA ASP A 309 -106.07 -32.57 -65.16
C ASP A 309 -105.75 -31.16 -65.68
N TYR A 310 -104.85 -31.01 -66.65
CA TYR A 310 -104.62 -29.72 -67.32
C TYR A 310 -104.41 -29.94 -68.82
N ILE A 311 -105.51 -30.07 -69.58
CA ILE A 311 -105.46 -29.76 -71.01
C ILE A 311 -105.29 -28.24 -71.12
N LYS A 312 -104.04 -27.77 -71.08
CA LYS A 312 -103.72 -26.43 -71.56
C LYS A 312 -104.01 -26.47 -73.06
N LEU A 313 -105.15 -25.93 -73.49
CA LEU A 313 -105.57 -25.91 -74.91
C LEU A 313 -104.49 -25.21 -75.75
N ILE A 314 -103.54 -25.99 -76.27
CA ILE A 314 -102.67 -25.59 -77.39
C ILE A 314 -103.50 -25.83 -78.67
N LEU A 315 -104.64 -25.15 -78.77
CA LEU A 315 -105.58 -25.29 -79.89
C LEU A 315 -105.86 -23.97 -80.59
N PHE A 316 -105.21 -22.88 -80.17
CA PHE A 316 -105.30 -21.60 -80.84
C PHE A 316 -103.90 -21.12 -81.17
N ASP A 317 -103.64 -20.98 -82.45
CA ASP A 317 -102.50 -20.21 -82.96
C ASP A 317 -102.45 -18.89 -82.19
N THR A 318 -101.38 -18.68 -81.43
CA THR A 318 -101.21 -17.51 -80.54
C THR A 318 -101.09 -16.19 -81.31
N GLU A 319 -101.20 -16.22 -82.64
CA GLU A 319 -101.09 -15.04 -83.50
C GLU A 319 -102.43 -14.31 -83.73
N ASN A 320 -103.58 -14.89 -83.36
CA ASN A 320 -104.87 -14.18 -83.38
C ASN A 320 -105.57 -14.25 -82.02
N ALA A 321 -105.34 -13.22 -81.20
CA ALA A 321 -106.13 -12.98 -80.00
C ALA A 321 -107.63 -12.90 -80.36
N TYR A 322 -108.44 -13.71 -79.67
CA TYR A 322 -109.89 -13.90 -79.86
C TYR A 322 -110.69 -12.65 -80.26
N PRO A 323 -111.64 -12.75 -81.22
CA PRO A 323 -112.85 -11.93 -81.20
C PRO A 323 -113.72 -12.37 -80.01
N ASN A 324 -114.21 -11.41 -79.22
CA ASN A 324 -115.11 -11.62 -78.07
C ASN A 324 -116.31 -12.53 -78.41
N PHE A 325 -116.21 -13.83 -78.17
CA PHE A 325 -117.29 -14.79 -78.46
C PHE A 325 -118.42 -14.82 -77.42
N PHE A 326 -118.25 -14.20 -76.25
CA PHE A 326 -119.23 -14.28 -75.15
C PHE A 326 -119.82 -12.95 -74.67
N LYS A 327 -119.68 -11.85 -75.44
CA LYS A 327 -120.24 -10.54 -75.02
C LYS A 327 -121.77 -10.41 -75.07
N ASN A 328 -122.51 -11.43 -75.53
CA ASN A 328 -123.97 -11.33 -75.73
C ASN A 328 -124.79 -12.43 -75.00
N LYS A 329 -124.31 -13.03 -73.91
CA LYS A 329 -125.21 -13.74 -72.99
C LYS A 329 -125.69 -12.77 -71.92
N GLU A 330 -126.91 -12.26 -72.11
CA GLU A 330 -127.69 -11.63 -71.05
C GLU A 330 -127.85 -12.63 -69.89
N THR A 331 -127.43 -12.21 -68.70
CA THR A 331 -127.84 -12.77 -67.41
C THR A 331 -128.91 -11.90 -66.78
#